data_AF-A0A451AGM9-F1
#
_entry.id   AF-A0A451AGM9-F1
#
_cell.length_a   1.000
_cell.length_b   1.000
_cell.length_c   1.000
_cell.angle_alpha   90.00
_cell.angle_beta   90.00
_cell.angle_gamma   90.00
#
_symmetry.space_group_name_H-M   'P 1'
#
loop_
_entity.id
_entity.type
_entity.pdbx_description
1 polymer ?
#
loop_
_entity_poly.entity_id
_entity_poly.type
_entity_poly.pdbx_seq_one_letter_code
_entity_poly.pdbx_strand_id
1 'polypeptide(L)'
;NLIRYPHDDLDNLFLFEERRKVQKDRTVSLNGMVYEVDAALLGENVTLRFDPSAPSGRPIQVCHQGQFIENARPVEPYANCFIKRN
;
A
#
# COMPACT_ATOMS: atom_id res chain seq x y z
N ASN A 1 23.19 -20.15 24.55
CA ASN A 1 23.23 -19.16 23.47
C ASN A 1 22.02 -19.41 22.57
N LEU A 2 20.89 -18.74 22.83
CA LEU A 2 19.68 -18.87 22.00
C LEU A 2 19.80 -17.88 20.85
N ILE A 3 20.09 -18.39 19.65
CA ILE A 3 20.00 -17.61 18.43
C ILE A 3 18.51 -17.39 18.16
N ARG A 4 18.00 -16.18 18.46
CA ARG A 4 16.73 -15.73 17.89
C ARG A 4 16.98 -15.48 16.41
N TYR A 5 16.47 -16.37 15.55
CA TYR A 5 16.23 -15.99 14.16
C TYR A 5 15.14 -14.92 14.16
N PRO A 6 15.28 -13.80 13.42
CA PRO A 6 14.20 -12.85 13.24
C PRO A 6 13.14 -13.52 12.37
N HIS A 7 12.28 -14.32 13.00
CA HIS A 7 11.18 -15.01 12.32
C HIS A 7 10.13 -14.00 11.81
N ASP A 8 10.07 -12.81 12.41
CA ASP A 8 9.10 -11.75 12.09
C ASP A 8 9.27 -11.08 10.70
N ASP A 9 10.36 -11.33 9.97
CA ASP A 9 10.65 -10.64 8.70
C ASP A 9 10.71 -11.57 7.47
N LEU A 10 10.38 -12.85 7.61
CA LEU A 10 10.38 -13.78 6.46
C LEU A 10 9.23 -13.50 5.48
N ASP A 11 8.09 -13.00 5.97
CA ASP A 11 6.94 -12.65 5.13
C ASP A 11 7.24 -11.45 4.21
N ASN A 12 8.18 -10.57 4.59
CA ASN A 12 8.64 -9.45 3.78
C ASN A 12 9.64 -9.87 2.68
N LEU A 13 10.21 -11.08 2.76
CA LEU A 13 11.32 -11.52 1.92
C LEU A 13 10.87 -11.87 0.49
N PHE A 14 9.57 -12.18 0.30
CA PHE A 14 9.00 -12.63 -0.99
C PHE A 14 7.84 -11.76 -1.47
N LEU A 15 7.89 -10.45 -1.23
CA LEU A 15 6.89 -9.54 -1.76
C LEU A 15 7.09 -9.33 -3.27
N PHE A 16 5.98 -9.36 -4.00
CA PHE A 16 5.94 -8.96 -5.40
C PHE A 16 6.02 -7.45 -5.50
N GLU A 17 6.66 -6.97 -6.57
CA GLU A 17 6.82 -5.55 -6.83
C GLU A 17 6.08 -5.12 -8.08
N GLU A 18 5.36 -4.01 -8.01
CA GLU A 18 4.78 -3.39 -9.19
C GLU A 18 4.91 -1.85 -9.16
N ARG A 19 5.33 -1.27 -10.29
CA ARG A 19 5.41 0.19 -10.42
C ARG A 19 4.07 0.80 -10.81
N ARG A 20 3.69 1.85 -10.08
CA ARG A 20 2.48 2.63 -10.34
C ARG A 20 2.74 4.12 -10.19
N LYS A 21 2.06 4.90 -11.02
CA LYS A 21 2.02 6.36 -10.87
C LYS A 21 0.92 6.72 -9.87
N VAL A 22 1.25 7.58 -8.91
CA VAL A 22 0.27 8.15 -7.99
C VAL A 22 -0.63 9.12 -8.75
N GLN A 23 -1.94 8.88 -8.65
CA GLN A 23 -2.98 9.69 -9.29
C GLN A 23 -3.21 10.99 -8.54
N LYS A 24 -3.85 11.98 -9.20
CA LYS A 24 -4.08 13.33 -8.63
C LYS A 24 -4.95 13.35 -7.37
N ASP A 25 -5.75 12.31 -7.18
CA ASP A 25 -6.59 12.11 -5.99
C ASP A 25 -5.86 11.39 -4.84
N ARG A 26 -4.53 11.22 -4.94
CA ARG A 26 -3.67 10.52 -3.97
C ARG A 26 -3.97 9.02 -3.89
N THR A 27 -4.21 8.41 -5.05
CA THR A 27 -4.46 6.97 -5.12
C THR A 27 -3.52 6.23 -6.08
N VAL A 28 -3.39 4.93 -5.86
CA VAL A 28 -2.80 3.97 -6.80
C VAL A 28 -3.72 2.76 -6.97
N SER A 29 -3.71 2.16 -8.15
CA SER A 29 -4.48 0.96 -8.45
C SER A 29 -3.59 -0.28 -8.56
N LEU A 30 -3.98 -1.35 -7.88
CA LEU A 30 -3.29 -2.65 -7.89
C LEU A 30 -4.33 -3.77 -7.84
N ASN A 31 -4.27 -4.71 -8.78
CA ASN A 31 -5.15 -5.89 -8.84
C ASN A 31 -6.65 -5.58 -8.70
N GLY A 32 -7.11 -4.49 -9.33
CA GLY A 32 -8.51 -4.05 -9.28
C GLY A 32 -8.93 -3.34 -7.99
N MET A 33 -8.01 -3.16 -7.03
CA MET A 33 -8.22 -2.34 -5.83
C MET A 33 -7.54 -0.99 -5.93
N VAL A 34 -8.07 -0.01 -5.20
CA VAL A 34 -7.52 1.35 -5.10
C VAL A 34 -7.03 1.55 -3.68
N TYR A 35 -5.83 2.10 -3.54
CA TYR A 35 -5.19 2.37 -2.26
C TYR A 35 -4.90 3.86 -2.12
N GLU A 36 -5.10 4.39 -0.91
CA GLU A 36 -4.74 5.76 -0.54
C GLU A 36 -3.24 5.84 -0.23
N VAL A 37 -2.59 6.90 -0.71
CA VAL A 37 -1.16 7.17 -0.48
C VAL A 37 -0.93 8.61 -0.02
N ASP A 38 0.25 8.88 0.53
CA ASP A 38 0.65 10.20 1.00
C ASP A 38 0.61 11.22 -0.14
N ALA A 39 0.10 12.42 0.16
CA ALA A 39 0.04 13.54 -0.77
C ALA A 39 1.42 13.96 -1.31
N ALA A 40 2.49 13.73 -0.54
CA ALA A 40 3.86 14.01 -0.95
C ALA A 40 4.31 13.17 -2.16
N LEU A 41 3.62 12.07 -2.47
CA LEU A 41 3.92 11.19 -3.60
C LEU A 41 3.10 11.54 -4.86
N LEU A 42 2.28 12.60 -4.84
CA LEU A 42 1.40 12.97 -5.95
C LEU A 42 2.15 13.14 -7.28
N GLY A 43 1.78 12.33 -8.28
CA GLY A 43 2.39 12.36 -9.60
C GLY A 43 3.69 11.55 -9.73
N GLU A 44 4.24 11.06 -8.62
CA GLU A 44 5.45 10.23 -8.61
C GLU A 44 5.18 8.79 -9.05
N ASN A 45 6.24 8.10 -9.48
CA ASN A 45 6.21 6.65 -9.71
C ASN A 45 6.75 5.93 -8.49
N VAL A 46 5.88 5.17 -7.83
CA VAL A 46 6.21 4.38 -6.64
C VAL A 46 6.29 2.89 -6.98
N THR A 47 7.03 2.15 -6.17
CA THR A 47 7.03 0.69 -6.15
C THR A 47 6.08 0.22 -5.07
N LEU A 48 5.07 -0.55 -5.45
CA LEU A 48 4.17 -1.22 -4.53
C LEU A 48 4.73 -2.60 -4.23
N ARG A 49 4.87 -2.96 -2.96
CA ARG A 49 5.28 -4.31 -2.53
C ARG A 49 4.13 -5.00 -1.80
N PHE A 50 3.77 -6.20 -2.22
CA PHE A 50 2.62 -6.94 -1.70
C PHE A 50 2.80 -8.45 -1.79
N ASP A 51 2.13 -9.19 -0.93
CA ASP A 51 2.00 -10.64 -1.04
C ASP A 51 0.83 -10.96 -1.99
N PRO A 52 1.06 -11.60 -3.14
CA PRO A 52 0.00 -11.93 -4.09
C PRO A 52 -0.96 -13.02 -3.58
N SER A 53 -0.58 -13.78 -2.55
CA SER A 53 -1.42 -14.81 -1.93
C SER A 53 -2.29 -14.25 -0.80
N ALA A 54 -2.01 -13.02 -0.35
CA ALA A 54 -2.79 -12.38 0.69
C ALA A 54 -4.20 -12.03 0.19
N PRO A 55 -5.23 -12.10 1.06
CA PRO A 55 -6.57 -11.66 0.70
C PRO A 55 -6.58 -10.20 0.23
N SER A 56 -7.41 -9.91 -0.77
CA SER A 56 -7.62 -8.55 -1.25
C SER A 56 -8.08 -7.64 -0.09
N GLY A 57 -7.56 -6.41 -0.06
CA GLY A 57 -7.90 -5.42 0.97
C GLY A 57 -6.88 -5.35 2.12
N ARG A 58 -5.83 -6.16 2.08
CA ARG A 58 -4.68 -5.99 2.98
C ARG A 58 -3.89 -4.73 2.60
N PRO A 59 -3.31 -4.01 3.59
CA PRO A 59 -2.38 -2.92 3.29
C PRO A 59 -1.19 -3.39 2.46
N ILE A 60 -0.68 -2.51 1.61
CA ILE A 60 0.49 -2.76 0.75
C ILE A 60 1.61 -1.77 1.09
N GLN A 61 2.86 -2.18 0.93
CA GLN A 61 3.98 -1.28 1.14
C GLN A 61 4.15 -0.36 -0.07
N VAL A 62 4.34 0.93 0.20
CA VAL A 62 4.70 1.92 -0.81
C VAL A 62 6.15 2.29 -0.60
N CYS A 63 6.95 2.09 -1.65
CA CYS A 63 8.34 2.52 -1.70
C CYS A 63 8.55 3.58 -2.76
N HIS A 64 9.35 4.59 -2.45
CA HIS A 64 9.76 5.63 -3.38
C HIS A 64 11.29 5.73 -3.36
N GLN A 65 11.90 5.75 -4.54
CA GLN A 65 13.37 5.80 -4.69
C GLN A 65 14.11 4.71 -3.88
N GLY A 66 13.53 3.51 -3.80
CA GLY A 66 14.08 2.37 -3.07
C GLY A 66 13.91 2.43 -1.55
N GLN A 67 13.25 3.47 -1.02
CA GLN A 67 12.97 3.63 0.39
C GLN A 67 11.51 3.32 0.69
N PHE A 68 11.26 2.57 1.77
CA PHE A 68 9.91 2.41 2.32
C PHE A 68 9.38 3.76 2.83
N ILE A 69 8.14 4.07 2.46
CA ILE A 69 7.46 5.30 2.86
C ILE A 69 6.33 4.98 3.84
N GLU A 70 5.39 4.11 3.45
CA GLU A 70 4.21 3.81 4.25
C GLU A 70 3.56 2.46 3.87
N ASN A 71 2.60 2.03 4.68
CA ASN A 71 1.66 0.96 4.32
C ASN A 71 0.33 1.60 3.87
N ALA A 72 0.08 1.61 2.56
CA ALA A 72 -1.12 2.16 1.96
C ALA A 72 -2.33 1.26 2.22
N ARG A 73 -3.46 1.87 2.60
CA ARG A 73 -4.72 1.17 2.89
C ARG A 73 -5.65 1.23 1.69
N PRO A 74 -6.51 0.22 1.49
CA PRO A 74 -7.54 0.30 0.46
C PRO A 74 -8.46 1.50 0.72
N VAL A 75 -8.86 2.20 -0.34
CA VAL A 75 -9.91 3.21 -0.28
C VAL A 75 -11.20 2.51 0.17
N GLU A 76 -11.87 3.07 1.18
CA GLU A 76 -13.21 2.66 1.57
C GLU A 76 -14.23 3.56 0.84
N PRO A 77 -14.83 3.11 -0.28
CA PRO A 77 -15.67 3.97 -1.12
C PRO A 77 -16.91 4.52 -0.39
N TYR A 78 -17.32 3.88 0.71
CA TYR A 78 -18.52 4.23 1.46
C TYR A 78 -18.28 5.09 2.71
N ALA A 79 -17.03 5.39 3.08
CA ALA A 79 -16.74 6.17 4.29
C ALA A 79 -17.25 7.64 4.21
N ASN A 80 -17.41 8.19 3.00
CA ASN A 80 -17.80 9.58 2.78
C ASN A 80 -19.31 9.82 2.58
N CYS A 81 -20.18 8.80 2.70
CA CYS A 81 -21.61 8.95 2.39
C CYS A 81 -22.47 9.61 3.50
N PHE A 82 -21.91 9.97 4.67
CA PHE A 82 -22.69 10.56 5.76
C PHE A 82 -22.65 12.10 5.77
N ILE A 83 -23.26 12.73 4.77
CA ILE A 83 -23.68 14.13 4.93
C ILE A 83 -25.04 14.11 5.64
N LYS A 84 -25.05 14.33 6.95
CA LYS A 84 -26.28 14.75 7.67
C LYS A 84 -26.68 16.12 7.12
N ARG A 85 -27.76 16.17 6.34
CA ARG A 85 -28.47 17.41 6.04
C ARG A 85 -29.32 17.74 7.27
N ASN A 86 -28.96 18.80 7.99
CA ASN A 86 -29.90 19.48 8.90
C ASN A 86 -30.76 20.45 8.08
#